data_AF-A0A7Z9QZ72-F1
#
_entry.id   AF-A0A7Z9QZ72-F1
#
_cell.length_a   1.000
_cell.length_b   1.000
_cell.length_c   1.000
_cell.angle_alpha   90.00
_cell.angle_beta   90.00
_cell.angle_gamma   90.00
#
_symmetry.space_group_name_H-M   'P 1'
#
loop_
_entity.id
_entity.type
_entity.pdbx_description
1 polymer ?
#
loop_
_entity_poly.entity_id
_entity_poly.type
_entity_poly.pdbx_seq_one_letter_code
_entity_poly.pdbx_strand_id
1 'polypeptide(L)'
;MKIPRLKRILKQFEPHGPGNMKPVFLSKNVYSTDVRLLKETHLKLAMVQPEYDVTLSGIGFNQGEKIDVVATGIPFDVVYTLEINRWNNKETLQLNIKDVREVVLS
;
A
#
# COMPACT_ATOMS: atom_id res chain seq x y z
N MET A 1 -17.28 3.68 4.36
CA MET A 1 -16.06 2.95 3.95
C MET A 1 -16.22 1.44 4.22
N LYS A 2 -16.30 0.58 3.19
CA LYS A 2 -16.55 -0.89 3.28
C LYS A 2 -15.31 -1.73 3.70
N ILE A 3 -14.37 -1.15 4.45
CA ILE A 3 -13.15 -1.82 4.96
C ILE A 3 -13.40 -2.86 6.07
N PRO A 4 -14.43 -2.74 6.94
CA PRO A 4 -14.62 -3.69 8.04
C PRO A 4 -14.79 -5.15 7.60
N ARG A 5 -15.44 -5.41 6.45
CA ARG A 5 -15.68 -6.77 5.97
C ARG A 5 -14.40 -7.45 5.48
N LEU A 6 -13.62 -6.77 4.63
CA LEU A 6 -12.35 -7.30 4.12
C LEU A 6 -11.38 -7.60 5.27
N LYS A 7 -11.26 -6.67 6.22
CA LYS A 7 -10.45 -6.86 7.43
C LYS A 7 -10.86 -8.11 8.23
N ARG A 8 -12.16 -8.33 8.43
CA ARG A 8 -12.67 -9.51 9.15
C ARG A 8 -12.38 -10.81 8.41
N ILE A 9 -12.43 -10.79 7.08
CA ILE A 9 -12.10 -11.96 6.26
C ILE A 9 -10.61 -12.26 6.39
N LEU A 10 -9.72 -11.27 6.21
CA LEU A 10 -8.28 -11.50 6.26
C LEU A 10 -7.79 -12.01 7.62
N LYS A 11 -8.40 -11.55 8.72
CA LYS A 11 -8.11 -12.07 10.06
C LYS A 11 -8.38 -13.57 10.23
N GLN A 12 -9.29 -14.15 9.44
CA GLN A 12 -9.58 -15.58 9.52
C GLN A 12 -8.49 -16.45 8.86
N PHE A 13 -7.54 -15.83 8.14
CA PHE A 13 -6.40 -16.53 7.55
C PHE A 13 -5.20 -16.58 8.51
N GLU A 14 -5.33 -16.05 9.72
CA GLU A 14 -4.29 -16.20 10.75
C GLU A 14 -4.30 -17.62 11.36
N PRO A 15 -3.16 -18.15 11.82
CA PRO A 15 -1.87 -17.48 11.95
C PRO A 15 -1.07 -17.46 10.64
N HIS A 16 -0.40 -16.34 10.38
CA HIS A 16 0.51 -16.21 9.24
C HIS A 16 1.94 -16.68 9.59
N GLY A 17 2.63 -17.22 8.59
CA GLY A 17 4.01 -17.72 8.75
C GLY A 17 4.45 -18.56 7.54
N PRO A 18 5.56 -19.31 7.65
CA PRO A 18 5.97 -20.26 6.63
C PRO A 18 4.81 -21.23 6.29
N GLY A 19 4.49 -21.36 5.00
CA GLY A 19 3.35 -22.16 4.53
C GLY A 19 1.99 -21.44 4.54
N ASN A 20 1.88 -20.25 5.16
CA ASN A 20 0.68 -19.40 5.13
C ASN A 20 1.06 -17.91 5.20
N MET A 21 1.68 -17.42 4.14
CA MET A 21 2.09 -16.01 4.06
C MET A 21 0.86 -15.11 3.95
N LYS A 22 0.99 -13.86 4.42
CA LYS A 22 -0.06 -12.84 4.26
C LYS A 22 -0.45 -12.71 2.77
N PRO A 23 -1.74 -12.59 2.43
CA PRO A 23 -2.17 -12.34 1.06
C PRO A 23 -1.56 -11.06 0.51
N VAL A 24 -1.00 -11.14 -0.71
CA VAL A 24 -0.47 -10.00 -1.46
C VAL A 24 -1.51 -9.58 -2.50
N PHE A 25 -1.82 -8.29 -2.53
CA PHE A 25 -2.76 -7.68 -3.45
C PHE A 25 -2.01 -6.85 -4.48
N LEU A 26 -2.56 -6.75 -5.69
CA LEU A 26 -2.11 -5.87 -6.75
C LEU A 26 -3.18 -4.82 -7.01
N SER A 27 -2.77 -3.55 -7.00
CA SER A 27 -3.56 -2.46 -7.58
C SER A 27 -2.81 -1.88 -8.75
N LYS A 28 -3.53 -1.68 -9.85
CA LYS A 28 -3.00 -1.09 -11.08
C LYS A 28 -3.45 0.34 -11.25
N ASN A 29 -2.71 1.12 -12.04
CA ASN A 29 -3.07 2.50 -12.38
C ASN A 29 -3.32 3.38 -11.13
N VAL A 30 -2.42 3.28 -10.15
CA VAL A 30 -2.49 4.03 -8.89
C VAL A 30 -1.68 5.31 -9.03
N TYR A 31 -2.20 6.41 -8.48
CA TYR A 31 -1.51 7.70 -8.43
C TYR A 31 -1.13 8.02 -6.98
N SER A 32 0.02 8.65 -6.78
CA SER A 32 0.39 9.21 -5.48
C SER A 32 -0.16 10.63 -5.31
N THR A 33 -0.65 10.95 -4.12
CA THR A 33 -1.05 12.32 -3.73
C THR A 33 -0.14 12.95 -2.68
N ASP A 34 0.62 12.15 -1.95
CA ASP A 34 1.66 12.57 -1.00
C ASP A 34 2.78 11.53 -1.06
N VAL A 35 4.03 11.98 -1.16
CA VAL A 35 5.22 11.12 -1.24
C VAL A 35 6.30 11.69 -0.33
N ARG A 36 6.85 10.86 0.56
CA ARG A 36 8.00 11.24 1.38
C ARG A 36 8.85 10.04 1.77
N LEU A 37 10.13 10.29 2.02
CA LEU A 37 11.02 9.34 2.68
C LEU A 37 11.00 9.53 4.19
N LEU A 38 10.91 8.42 4.93
CA LEU A 38 11.12 8.39 6.37
C LEU A 38 12.53 7.86 6.64
N LYS A 39 13.32 8.63 7.40
CA LYS A 39 14.73 8.30 7.70
C LYS A 39 15.53 7.94 6.44
N GLU A 40 15.23 8.61 5.32
CA GLU A 40 15.87 8.43 4.00
C GLU A 40 15.77 7.01 3.39
N THR A 41 15.10 6.08 4.05
CA THR A 41 15.13 4.64 3.69
C THR A 41 13.76 4.03 3.47
N HIS A 42 12.69 4.61 4.04
CA HIS A 42 11.34 4.05 3.92
C HIS A 42 10.44 4.95 3.08
N LEU A 43 9.78 4.38 2.09
CA LEU A 43 8.86 5.08 1.23
C LEU A 43 7.49 5.21 1.91
N LYS A 44 6.98 6.43 2.07
CA LYS A 44 5.64 6.69 2.59
C LYS A 44 4.81 7.36 1.51
N LEU A 45 3.62 6.79 1.25
CA LEU A 45 2.71 7.24 0.20
C LEU A 45 1.30 7.50 0.73
N ALA A 46 0.61 8.43 0.10
CA ALA A 46 -0.83 8.44 -0.04
C ALA A 46 -1.20 8.13 -1.49
N MET A 47 -2.13 7.20 -1.69
CA MET A 47 -2.46 6.64 -2.99
C MET A 47 -3.95 6.73 -3.30
N VAL A 48 -4.28 7.02 -4.56
CA VAL A 48 -5.64 7.12 -5.08
C VAL A 48 -5.75 6.38 -6.42
N GLN A 49 -6.98 6.05 -6.80
CA GLN A 49 -7.32 5.57 -8.14
C GLN A 49 -8.47 6.43 -8.67
N PRO A 50 -8.46 6.85 -9.95
CA PRO A 50 -9.43 7.83 -10.47
C PRO A 50 -10.90 7.44 -10.29
N GLU A 51 -11.22 6.15 -10.33
CA GLU A 51 -12.59 5.64 -10.21
C GLU A 51 -13.11 5.55 -8.77
N TYR A 52 -12.25 5.80 -7.77
CA TYR A 52 -12.59 5.60 -6.36
C TYR A 52 -12.29 6.85 -5.52
N ASP A 53 -13.30 7.33 -4.80
CA ASP A 53 -13.16 8.38 -3.80
C ASP A 53 -12.62 7.81 -2.47
N VAL A 54 -11.39 7.29 -2.54
CA VAL A 54 -10.68 6.76 -1.37
C VAL A 54 -9.18 7.03 -1.50
N THR A 55 -8.61 7.58 -0.43
CA THR A 55 -7.15 7.68 -0.29
C THR A 55 -6.67 6.65 0.71
N LEU A 56 -5.68 5.85 0.32
CA LEU A 56 -5.06 4.84 1.18
C LEU A 56 -3.60 5.20 1.44
N SER A 57 -3.18 5.06 2.70
CA SER A 57 -1.79 5.27 3.06
C SER A 57 -0.97 3.99 2.88
N GLY A 58 0.21 4.11 2.27
CA GLY A 58 1.18 3.02 2.11
C GLY A 58 2.48 3.28 2.87
N ILE A 59 3.20 2.21 3.22
CA ILE A 59 4.59 2.24 3.66
C ILE A 59 5.37 1.10 3.00
N GLY A 60 6.45 1.43 2.31
CA GLY A 60 7.44 0.50 1.79
C GLY A 60 8.68 0.56 2.67
N PHE A 61 8.95 -0.51 3.41
CA PHE A 61 10.17 -0.61 4.22
C PHE A 61 11.36 -0.91 3.31
N ASN A 62 12.44 -0.14 3.48
CA ASN A 62 13.67 -0.23 2.67
C ASN A 62 13.41 -0.11 1.15
N GLN A 63 12.53 0.82 0.76
CA GLN A 63 12.18 1.07 -0.65
C GLN A 63 12.35 2.54 -1.03
N GLY A 64 13.32 3.23 -0.42
CA GLY A 64 13.58 4.65 -0.69
C GLY A 64 13.95 4.92 -2.14
N GLU A 65 14.62 3.99 -2.79
CA GLU A 65 15.01 4.02 -4.21
C GLU A 65 13.83 4.03 -5.18
N LYS A 66 12.63 3.66 -4.72
CA LYS A 66 11.41 3.67 -5.54
C LYS A 66 10.72 5.03 -5.60
N ILE A 67 11.26 6.05 -4.92
CA ILE A 67 10.66 7.38 -4.90
C ILE A 67 10.51 7.97 -6.30
N ASP A 68 11.49 7.74 -7.17
CA ASP A 68 11.49 8.30 -8.53
C ASP A 68 10.34 7.73 -9.37
N VAL A 69 9.96 6.47 -9.16
CA VAL A 69 8.82 5.82 -9.85
C VAL A 69 7.50 6.45 -9.43
N VAL A 70 7.31 6.65 -8.13
CA VAL A 70 6.02 7.05 -7.57
C VAL A 70 5.82 8.56 -7.57
N ALA A 71 6.88 9.36 -7.60
CA ALA A 71 6.81 10.83 -7.58
C ALA A 71 6.66 11.47 -8.98
N THR A 72 6.63 10.68 -10.06
CA THR A 72 6.53 11.17 -11.45
C THR A 72 5.22 11.90 -11.78
N GLY A 73 4.17 11.70 -11.00
CA GLY A 73 2.80 12.13 -11.34
C GLY A 73 2.12 11.25 -12.39
N ILE A 74 2.80 10.20 -12.87
CA ILE A 74 2.29 9.18 -13.79
C ILE A 74 1.79 7.98 -12.96
N PRO A 75 0.77 7.22 -13.43
CA PRO A 75 0.30 6.05 -12.71
C PRO A 75 1.35 4.94 -12.61
N PHE A 76 1.30 4.18 -11.52
CA PHE A 76 2.13 3.00 -11.28
C PHE A 76 1.29 1.81 -10.80
N ASP A 77 1.85 0.60 -10.92
CA ASP A 77 1.32 -0.61 -10.31
C ASP A 77 1.98 -0.81 -8.94
N VAL A 78 1.22 -1.28 -7.95
CA VAL A 78 1.71 -1.53 -6.59
C VAL A 78 1.24 -2.87 -6.06
N VAL A 79 2.16 -3.61 -5.44
CA VAL A 79 1.86 -4.84 -4.71
C VAL A 79 2.04 -4.63 -3.21
N TYR A 80 1.11 -5.14 -2.41
CA TYR A 80 1.10 -4.86 -0.97
C TYR A 80 0.35 -5.92 -0.17
N THR A 81 0.67 -6.00 1.13
CA THR A 81 -0.17 -6.67 2.12
C THR A 81 -1.00 -5.63 2.88
N LEU A 82 -2.20 -6.01 3.31
CA LEU A 82 -3.07 -5.12 4.10
C LEU A 82 -2.73 -5.23 5.59
N GLU A 83 -2.47 -4.09 6.23
CA GLU A 83 -2.16 -4.01 7.67
C GLU A 83 -3.06 -3.02 8.39
N ILE A 84 -3.23 -3.23 9.70
CA ILE A 84 -3.96 -2.31 10.58
C ILE A 84 -2.94 -1.55 11.40
N ASN A 85 -2.82 -0.26 11.12
CA ASN A 85 -2.05 0.63 11.96
C ASN A 85 -2.91 1.06 13.15
N ARG A 86 -2.35 0.96 14.36
CA ARG A 86 -2.98 1.38 15.62
C ARG A 86 -2.20 2.55 16.18
N TRP A 87 -2.74 3.75 16.05
CA TRP A 87 -2.11 4.96 16.58
C TRP A 87 -3.14 5.83 17.29
N ASN A 88 -2.83 6.25 18.53
CA ASN A 88 -3.69 7.12 19.33
C ASN A 88 -5.17 6.65 19.41
N ASN A 89 -5.38 5.38 19.76
CA ASN A 89 -6.69 4.70 19.78
C ASN A 89 -7.48 4.70 18.46
N LYS A 90 -6.86 5.08 17.33
CA LYS A 90 -7.44 4.97 16.00
C LYS A 90 -6.81 3.79 15.26
N GLU A 91 -7.67 2.98 14.66
CA GLU A 91 -7.27 1.93 13.73
C GLU A 91 -7.45 2.43 12.30
N THR A 92 -6.38 2.44 11.51
CA THR A 92 -6.44 2.77 10.09
C THR A 92 -5.91 1.63 9.25
N LEU A 93 -6.48 1.45 8.06
CA LEU A 93 -5.91 0.54 7.07
C LEU A 93 -4.63 1.19 6.50
N GLN A 94 -3.55 0.42 6.45
CA GLN A 94 -2.29 0.82 5.83
C GLN A 94 -1.84 -0.28 4.87
N LEU A 95 -1.36 0.13 3.70
CA LEU A 95 -0.76 -0.78 2.73
C LEU A 95 0.72 -0.97 3.10
N ASN A 96 1.13 -2.20 3.39
CA ASN A 96 2.54 -2.53 3.53
C ASN A 96 3.05 -2.95 2.15
N ILE A 97 3.72 -2.00 1.49
CA ILE A 97 4.16 -2.08 0.09
C ILE A 97 5.28 -3.11 -0.01
N LYS A 98 5.14 -4.04 -0.95
CA LYS A 98 6.12 -5.07 -1.28
C LYS A 98 6.96 -4.70 -2.50
N ASP A 99 6.38 -4.00 -3.46
CA ASP A 99 7.09 -3.44 -4.61
C ASP A 99 6.17 -2.46 -5.36
N VAL A 100 6.78 -1.63 -6.21
CA VAL A 100 6.10 -0.78 -7.20
C VAL A 100 6.81 -0.88 -8.54
N ARG A 101 6.06 -0.65 -9.60
CA ARG A 101 6.61 -0.54 -10.96
C ARG A 101 5.82 0.47 -11.77
N GLU A 102 6.48 1.07 -12.74
CA GLU A 102 5.82 1.90 -13.75
C GLU A 102 4.79 1.08 -14.54
N VAL A 103 3.71 1.75 -14.96
CA VAL A 103 2.76 1.15 -15.91
C VAL A 103 3.45 1.08 -17.27
N VAL A 104 3.64 -0.13 -17.80
CA VAL A 104 4.08 -0.30 -19.19
C VAL A 104 2.89 -0.01 -20.09
N LEU A 105 2.92 1.11 -20.80
CA LEU A 105 1.98 1.39 -21.88
C LEU A 105 2.32 0.46 -23.05
N SER A 106 1.42 -0.49 -23.33
CA SER A 106 1.46 -1.36 -24.51
C SER A 106 0.98 -0.64 -25.75
#